data_AF-A0A7J9AV68-F1
#
_entry.id   AF-A0A7J9AV68-F1
#
_cell.length_a   1.000
_cell.length_b   1.000
_cell.length_c   1.000
_cell.angle_alpha   90.00
_cell.angle_beta   90.00
_cell.angle_gamma   90.00
#
_symmetry.space_group_name_H-M   'P 1'
#
loop_
_entity.id
_entity.type
_entity.pdbx_description
1 polymer ?
#
loop_
_entity_poly.entity_id
_entity_poly.type
_entity_poly.pdbx_seq_one_letter_code
_entity_poly.pdbx_strand_id
1 'polypeptide(L)'
;MGVSPLYSETNEIFSKDLSKTDVGVRLSFPMKALKDFQFLEGENKTEFEAADGIGKRWRFGLSKRKARHSKVHPKPVLSSGWLAYVKAKGLKTKDRFVLYRDLDNLSVRAQRKVRRPIQLFGKEIHVEEVWVDVEELEGLKREVSRSIL
;
A
#
# COMPACT_ATOMS: atom_id res chain seq x y z
N MET A 1 -22.65 9.32 28.65
CA MET A 1 -22.72 8.50 27.43
C MET A 1 -21.62 8.97 26.49
N GLY A 2 -20.40 8.48 26.68
CA GLY A 2 -19.26 8.86 25.86
C GLY A 2 -19.46 8.34 24.44
N VAL A 3 -19.44 9.23 23.46
CA VAL A 3 -19.31 8.86 22.05
C VAL A 3 -17.96 8.16 21.87
N SER A 4 -17.99 6.86 21.62
CA SER A 4 -16.82 6.11 21.18
C SER A 4 -16.32 6.72 19.86
N PRO A 5 -15.01 6.95 19.66
CA PRO A 5 -14.52 7.49 18.40
C PRO A 5 -14.83 6.49 17.28
N LEU A 6 -15.38 6.99 16.16
CA LEU A 6 -15.53 6.26 14.89
C LEU A 6 -14.16 6.07 14.19
N TYR A 7 -13.17 5.58 14.91
CA TYR A 7 -11.98 4.99 14.32
C TYR A 7 -12.08 3.50 14.59
N SER A 8 -12.63 2.75 13.62
CA SER A 8 -12.30 1.33 13.55
C SER A 8 -10.77 1.27 13.48
N GLU A 9 -10.16 0.50 14.38
CA GLU A 9 -8.72 0.30 14.40
C GLU A 9 -8.32 -0.37 13.07
N THR A 10 -8.00 0.43 12.06
CA THR A 10 -7.44 -0.08 10.82
C THR A 10 -6.09 -0.68 11.17
N ASN A 11 -6.03 -2.00 11.23
CA ASN A 11 -4.82 -2.72 11.59
C ASN A 11 -3.93 -2.82 10.36
N GLU A 12 -2.76 -2.18 10.41
CA GLU A 12 -1.75 -2.34 9.37
C GLU A 12 -1.29 -3.81 9.34
N ILE A 13 -1.53 -4.49 8.22
CA ILE A 13 -0.99 -5.84 7.98
C ILE A 13 0.51 -5.72 7.72
N PHE A 14 0.87 -4.83 6.79
CA PHE A 14 2.25 -4.44 6.56
C PHE A 14 2.36 -3.13 5.77
N SER A 15 3.47 -2.44 5.99
CA SER A 15 3.99 -1.41 5.10
C SER A 15 5.34 -1.83 4.52
N LYS A 16 5.64 -1.35 3.32
CA LYS A 16 6.93 -1.60 2.67
C LYS A 16 7.31 -0.47 1.72
N ASP A 17 8.54 0.03 1.88
CA ASP A 17 9.18 0.92 0.91
C ASP A 17 9.61 0.11 -0.32
N LEU A 18 9.23 0.60 -1.50
CA LEU A 18 9.33 -0.13 -2.75
C LEU A 18 10.74 -0.09 -3.32
N SER A 19 11.31 -1.26 -3.57
CA SER A 19 12.56 -1.42 -4.31
C SER A 19 12.35 -1.32 -5.83
N LYS A 20 13.45 -1.27 -6.60
CA LYS A 20 13.40 -1.35 -8.07
C LYS A 20 12.65 -2.60 -8.57
N THR A 21 12.89 -3.75 -7.93
CA THR A 21 12.22 -5.01 -8.28
C THR A 21 10.74 -4.98 -7.95
N ASP A 22 10.36 -4.34 -6.84
CA ASP A 22 8.96 -4.19 -6.49
C ASP A 22 8.24 -3.37 -7.55
N VAL A 23 8.79 -2.23 -7.97
CA VAL A 23 8.17 -1.39 -9.00
C VAL A 23 8.15 -2.06 -10.37
N GLY A 24 9.23 -2.75 -10.77
CA GLY A 24 9.39 -3.25 -12.13
C GLY A 24 8.84 -4.66 -12.39
N VAL A 25 8.66 -5.49 -11.35
CA VAL A 25 8.37 -6.92 -11.53
C VAL A 25 7.23 -7.41 -10.65
N ARG A 26 7.43 -7.39 -9.32
CA ARG A 26 6.50 -7.97 -8.33
C ARG A 26 6.85 -7.50 -6.93
N LEU A 27 5.85 -7.28 -6.10
CA LEU A 27 6.07 -6.94 -4.70
C LEU A 27 6.54 -8.17 -3.93
N SER A 28 7.72 -8.11 -3.31
CA SER A 28 8.08 -9.12 -2.31
C SER A 28 7.24 -8.90 -1.06
N PHE A 29 6.43 -9.90 -0.73
CA PHE A 29 5.46 -9.84 0.35
C PHE A 29 6.11 -10.25 1.68
N PRO A 30 5.86 -9.57 2.81
CA PRO A 30 6.46 -9.97 4.09
C PRO A 30 5.96 -11.34 4.55
N MET A 31 6.88 -12.23 4.94
CA MET A 31 6.51 -13.56 5.44
C MET A 31 5.61 -13.50 6.68
N LYS A 32 5.83 -12.52 7.57
CA LYS A 32 5.01 -12.34 8.79
C LYS A 32 3.56 -11.98 8.48
N ALA A 33 3.31 -11.27 7.36
CA ALA A 33 1.98 -10.91 6.90
C ALA A 33 1.25 -12.08 6.22
N LEU A 34 1.96 -13.16 5.85
CA LEU A 34 1.38 -14.29 5.14
C LEU A 34 0.34 -15.04 5.98
N LYS A 35 0.48 -14.98 7.32
CA LYS A 35 -0.45 -15.61 8.29
C LYS A 35 -1.87 -15.05 8.19
N ASP A 36 -2.01 -13.83 7.68
CA ASP A 36 -3.30 -13.16 7.56
C ASP A 36 -4.08 -13.59 6.31
N PHE A 37 -3.51 -14.46 5.47
CA PHE A 37 -4.09 -14.91 4.21
C PHE A 37 -4.27 -16.43 4.20
N GLN A 38 -5.48 -16.85 3.86
CA GLN A 38 -5.81 -18.27 3.70
C GLN A 38 -5.44 -18.76 2.30
N PHE A 39 -4.91 -19.98 2.25
CA PHE A 39 -4.64 -20.73 1.03
C PHE A 39 -5.46 -22.00 1.10
N LEU A 40 -6.08 -22.39 -0.02
CA LEU A 40 -6.71 -23.69 -0.13
C LEU A 40 -5.66 -24.80 0.09
N GLU A 41 -6.10 -25.94 0.59
CA GLU A 41 -5.21 -27.08 0.81
C GLU A 41 -4.54 -27.51 -0.50
N GLY A 42 -3.22 -27.73 -0.45
CA GLY A 42 -2.41 -28.06 -1.64
C GLY A 42 -2.07 -26.87 -2.54
N GLU A 43 -2.73 -25.71 -2.39
CA GLU A 43 -2.48 -24.53 -3.20
C GLU A 43 -1.33 -23.67 -2.66
N ASN A 44 -0.57 -23.07 -3.59
CA ASN A 44 0.53 -22.15 -3.28
C ASN A 44 0.24 -20.72 -3.74
N LYS A 45 -0.99 -20.45 -4.16
CA LYS A 45 -1.48 -19.15 -4.60
C LYS A 45 -2.87 -18.90 -4.01
N THR A 46 -3.18 -17.64 -3.78
CA THR A 46 -4.50 -17.16 -3.39
C THR A 46 -4.71 -15.77 -3.99
N GLU A 47 -5.94 -15.30 -4.04
CA GLU A 47 -6.26 -13.95 -4.46
C GLU A 47 -6.99 -13.23 -3.33
N PHE A 48 -6.76 -11.93 -3.23
CA PHE A 48 -7.54 -11.06 -2.35
C PHE A 48 -7.84 -9.75 -3.06
N GLU A 49 -8.87 -9.07 -2.57
CA GLU A 49 -9.28 -7.78 -3.09
C GLU A 49 -9.15 -6.72 -2.00
N ALA A 50 -8.63 -5.55 -2.36
CA ALA A 50 -8.49 -4.43 -1.44
C ALA A 50 -8.94 -3.12 -2.10
N ALA A 51 -9.66 -2.29 -1.35
CA ALA A 51 -10.08 -0.98 -1.81
C ALA A 51 -8.98 0.07 -1.56
N ASP A 52 -8.77 0.98 -2.50
CA ASP A 52 -7.92 2.15 -2.27
C ASP A 52 -8.69 3.32 -1.64
N GLY A 53 -7.99 4.43 -1.36
CA GLY A 53 -8.56 5.61 -0.71
C GLY A 53 -9.67 6.33 -1.50
N ILE A 54 -9.88 6.00 -2.78
CA ILE A 54 -10.97 6.52 -3.60
C ILE A 54 -12.06 5.47 -3.86
N GLY A 55 -12.01 4.32 -3.16
CA GLY A 55 -12.98 3.24 -3.26
C GLY A 55 -12.78 2.29 -4.44
N LYS A 56 -11.73 2.46 -5.26
CA LYS A 56 -11.44 1.54 -6.36
C LYS A 56 -10.86 0.25 -5.81
N ARG A 57 -11.44 -0.88 -6.25
CA ARG A 57 -11.08 -2.22 -5.79
C ARG A 57 -9.96 -2.80 -6.66
N TRP A 58 -8.95 -3.37 -6.03
CA TRP A 58 -7.77 -3.97 -6.64
C TRP A 58 -7.66 -5.43 -6.24
N ARG A 59 -7.58 -6.30 -7.24
CA ARG A 59 -7.37 -7.74 -7.06
C ARG A 59 -5.89 -8.07 -7.15
N PHE A 60 -5.35 -8.69 -6.12
CA PHE A 60 -3.94 -9.07 -6.05
C PHE A 60 -3.78 -10.59 -5.95
N GLY A 61 -2.89 -11.14 -6.78
CA GLY A 61 -2.49 -12.54 -6.69
C GLY A 61 -1.30 -12.71 -5.75
N LEU A 62 -1.53 -13.32 -4.60
CA LEU A 62 -0.51 -13.66 -3.60
C LEU A 62 -0.04 -15.09 -3.81
N SER A 63 1.25 -15.30 -4.04
CA SER A 63 1.81 -16.63 -4.27
C SER A 63 3.06 -16.86 -3.43
N LYS A 64 3.31 -18.13 -3.09
CA LYS A 64 4.50 -18.62 -2.39
C LYS A 64 5.14 -19.77 -3.18
N ARG A 65 6.44 -20.00 -3.01
CA ARG A 65 7.16 -21.13 -3.64
C ARG A 65 6.55 -22.46 -3.20
N LYS A 66 6.48 -23.44 -4.11
CA LYS A 66 5.97 -24.80 -3.81
C LYS A 66 6.87 -25.50 -2.79
N ALA A 67 6.25 -26.15 -1.81
CA ALA A 67 6.94 -26.82 -0.68
C ALA A 67 7.96 -27.89 -1.10
N ARG A 68 7.80 -28.52 -2.27
CA ARG A 68 8.76 -29.51 -2.82
C ARG A 68 10.20 -28.97 -2.95
N HIS A 69 10.37 -27.65 -3.04
CA HIS A 69 11.68 -26.99 -3.13
C HIS A 69 12.05 -26.15 -1.89
N SER A 70 11.21 -26.09 -0.86
CA SER A 70 11.42 -25.14 0.24
C SER A 70 10.83 -25.65 1.56
N LYS A 71 11.60 -26.47 2.28
CA LYS A 71 11.37 -26.69 3.72
C LYS A 71 11.74 -25.49 4.59
N VAL A 72 12.27 -24.39 4.03
CA VAL A 72 12.84 -23.30 4.84
C VAL A 72 12.31 -21.89 4.50
N HIS A 73 11.99 -21.54 3.24
CA HIS A 73 11.59 -20.14 2.92
C HIS A 73 10.55 -20.03 1.77
N PRO A 74 9.26 -19.75 2.07
CA PRO A 74 8.19 -19.62 1.07
C PRO A 74 8.38 -18.49 0.05
N LYS A 75 9.13 -17.43 0.39
CA LYS A 75 9.38 -16.23 -0.45
C LYS A 75 8.10 -15.71 -1.15
N PRO A 76 7.11 -15.22 -0.39
CA PRO A 76 5.83 -14.83 -0.96
C PRO A 76 5.94 -13.53 -1.78
N VAL A 77 5.09 -13.39 -2.79
CA VAL A 77 5.07 -12.24 -3.71
C VAL A 77 3.63 -11.88 -4.13
N LEU A 78 3.35 -10.58 -4.31
CA LEU A 78 2.20 -10.12 -5.11
C LEU A 78 2.61 -10.04 -6.58
N SER A 79 1.95 -10.81 -7.42
CA SER A 79 2.26 -10.94 -8.84
C SER A 79 1.13 -10.39 -9.70
N SER A 80 0.01 -11.12 -9.79
CA SER A 80 -1.18 -10.65 -10.50
C SER A 80 -1.73 -9.36 -9.89
N GLY A 81 -2.16 -8.42 -10.74
CA GLY A 81 -2.71 -7.12 -10.35
C GLY A 81 -1.70 -6.08 -9.86
N TRP A 82 -0.51 -6.50 -9.40
CA TRP A 82 0.47 -5.60 -8.81
C TRP A 82 1.03 -4.56 -9.79
N LEU A 83 1.51 -4.97 -10.97
CA LEU A 83 2.06 -4.01 -11.94
C LEU A 83 0.98 -3.07 -12.51
N ALA A 84 -0.26 -3.54 -12.59
CA ALA A 84 -1.40 -2.69 -12.96
C ALA A 84 -1.65 -1.61 -11.90
N TYR A 85 -1.57 -1.97 -10.61
CA TYR A 85 -1.63 -1.02 -9.50
C TYR A 85 -0.49 0.00 -9.56
N VAL A 86 0.76 -0.48 -9.70
CA VAL A 86 1.95 0.39 -9.83
C VAL A 86 1.79 1.41 -10.95
N LYS A 87 1.39 0.96 -12.14
CA LYS A 87 1.21 1.85 -13.30
C LYS A 87 0.10 2.87 -13.07
N ALA A 88 -1.05 2.44 -12.54
CA ALA A 88 -2.19 3.32 -12.33
C ALA A 88 -1.95 4.36 -11.23
N LYS A 89 -1.19 4.00 -10.19
CA LYS A 89 -0.83 4.90 -9.08
C LYS A 89 0.46 5.69 -9.36
N GLY A 90 1.15 5.44 -10.46
CA GLY A 90 2.41 6.11 -10.79
C GLY A 90 3.49 5.90 -9.72
N LEU A 91 3.56 4.68 -9.16
CA LEU A 91 4.50 4.34 -8.09
C LEU A 91 5.94 4.27 -8.60
N LYS A 92 6.85 4.74 -7.75
CA LYS A 92 8.29 4.83 -8.00
C LYS A 92 9.08 4.13 -6.89
N THR A 93 10.36 3.89 -7.13
CA THR A 93 11.25 3.38 -6.09
C THR A 93 11.27 4.36 -4.91
N LYS A 94 11.24 3.84 -3.68
CA LYS A 94 11.09 4.57 -2.41
C LYS A 94 9.69 5.12 -2.10
N ASP A 95 8.71 5.00 -2.99
CA ASP A 95 7.32 5.11 -2.55
C ASP A 95 7.00 3.93 -1.62
N ARG A 96 5.91 4.02 -0.87
CA ARG A 96 5.50 3.02 0.12
C ARG A 96 4.16 2.42 -0.26
N PHE A 97 4.07 1.11 -0.15
CA PHE A 97 2.80 0.39 -0.19
C PHE A 97 2.40 0.01 1.23
N VAL A 98 1.15 0.26 1.59
CA VAL A 98 0.58 -0.16 2.87
C VAL A 98 -0.69 -0.95 2.64
N LEU A 99 -0.81 -2.09 3.32
CA LEU A 99 -2.01 -2.92 3.32
C LEU A 99 -2.59 -2.94 4.74
N TYR A 100 -3.86 -2.60 4.85
CA TYR A 100 -4.62 -2.57 6.09
C TYR A 100 -5.72 -3.62 6.08
N ARG A 101 -6.19 -3.97 7.28
CA ARG A 101 -7.41 -4.72 7.53
C ARG A 101 -8.34 -3.90 8.43
N ASP A 102 -9.60 -3.84 8.05
CA ASP A 102 -10.69 -3.38 8.89
C ASP A 102 -11.80 -4.43 8.89
N LEU A 103 -12.03 -5.07 10.04
CA LEU A 103 -12.88 -6.25 10.17
C LEU A 103 -12.49 -7.30 9.10
N ASP A 104 -13.38 -7.57 8.15
CA ASP A 104 -13.17 -8.51 7.03
C ASP A 104 -12.73 -7.84 5.72
N ASN A 105 -12.58 -6.52 5.71
CA ASN A 105 -12.23 -5.74 4.53
C ASN A 105 -10.74 -5.42 4.49
N LEU A 106 -10.16 -5.49 3.29
CA LEU A 106 -8.79 -5.04 3.04
C LEU A 106 -8.80 -3.68 2.35
N SER A 107 -7.85 -2.83 2.71
CA SER A 107 -7.61 -1.57 2.03
C SER A 107 -6.12 -1.33 1.77
N VAL A 108 -5.82 -0.61 0.70
CA VAL A 108 -4.45 -0.32 0.28
C VAL A 108 -4.21 1.17 0.17
N ARG A 109 -2.99 1.59 0.51
CA ARG A 109 -2.51 2.95 0.26
C ARG A 109 -1.18 2.93 -0.47
N ALA A 110 -1.05 3.86 -1.40
CA ALA A 110 0.19 4.20 -2.07
C ALA A 110 0.67 5.52 -1.48
N GLN A 111 1.84 5.55 -0.86
CA GLN A 111 2.35 6.73 -0.16
C GLN A 111 3.67 7.20 -0.77
N ARG A 112 3.86 8.52 -0.78
CA ARG A 112 5.11 9.15 -1.21
C ARG A 112 5.59 10.09 -0.12
N LYS A 113 6.89 10.04 0.16
CA LYS A 113 7.52 11.06 0.99
C LYS A 113 7.51 12.39 0.25
N VAL A 114 6.95 13.39 0.89
CA VAL A 114 7.00 14.76 0.42
C VAL A 114 7.60 15.64 1.50
N ARG A 115 8.19 16.73 1.03
CA ARG A 115 8.82 17.76 1.82
C ARG A 115 7.79 18.87 2.00
N ARG A 116 7.12 18.93 3.16
CA ARG A 116 6.15 20.00 3.45
C ARG A 116 6.84 21.11 4.26
N PRO A 117 6.77 22.38 3.81
CA PRO A 117 7.17 23.49 4.66
C PRO A 117 6.19 23.59 5.83
N ILE A 118 6.71 23.76 7.04
CA ILE A 118 5.88 24.00 8.23
C ILE A 118 6.06 25.47 8.61
N GLN A 119 4.94 26.19 8.77
CA GLN A 119 4.96 27.52 9.35
C GLN A 119 4.81 27.42 10.85
N LEU A 120 5.87 27.79 11.57
CA LEU A 120 5.87 27.92 13.02
C LEU A 120 6.27 29.36 13.36
N PHE A 121 5.42 30.06 14.10
CA PHE A 121 5.68 31.45 14.54
C PHE A 121 6.01 32.43 13.39
N GLY A 122 5.35 32.30 12.24
CA GLY A 122 5.59 33.16 11.08
C GLY A 122 6.95 32.96 10.39
N LYS A 123 7.71 31.94 10.78
CA LYS A 123 8.96 31.54 10.13
C LYS A 123 8.77 30.18 9.45
N GLU A 124 9.28 30.07 8.24
CA GLU A 124 9.38 28.80 7.52
C GLU A 124 10.54 28.01 8.14
N ILE A 125 10.22 26.90 8.81
CA ILE A 125 11.22 26.04 9.46
C ILE A 125 11.42 24.77 8.63
N HIS A 126 12.63 24.23 8.70
CA HIS A 126 13.09 23.05 7.99
C HIS A 126 12.11 21.87 7.99
N VAL A 127 12.25 21.15 6.90
CA VAL A 127 11.23 20.38 6.21
C VAL A 127 11.25 18.94 6.71
N GLU A 128 10.21 18.52 7.43
CA GLU A 128 10.05 17.10 7.73
C GLU A 128 9.55 16.35 6.48
N GLU A 129 10.13 15.16 6.25
CA GLU A 129 9.61 14.25 5.24
C GLU A 129 8.38 13.53 5.79
N VAL A 130 7.21 13.85 5.26
CA VAL A 130 5.94 13.23 5.64
C VAL A 130 5.48 12.27 4.55
N TRP A 131 4.88 11.15 4.96
CA TRP A 131 4.21 10.23 4.03
C TRP A 131 2.83 10.81 3.69
N VAL A 132 2.57 10.97 2.40
CA VAL A 132 1.29 11.45 1.89
C VAL A 132 0.77 10.46 0.86
N ASP A 133 -0.54 10.19 0.89
CA ASP A 133 -1.18 9.31 -0.07
C ASP A 133 -1.04 9.90 -1.49
N VAL A 134 -0.66 9.06 -2.45
CA VAL A 134 -0.37 9.51 -3.82
C VAL A 134 -1.64 10.06 -4.49
N GLU A 135 -2.81 9.53 -4.13
CA GLU A 135 -4.11 10.04 -4.56
C GLU A 135 -4.36 11.48 -4.09
N GLU A 136 -3.96 11.84 -2.87
CA GLU A 136 -4.06 13.22 -2.35
C GLU A 136 -3.19 14.17 -3.18
N LEU A 137 -1.95 13.75 -3.49
CA LEU A 137 -1.02 14.54 -4.32
C LEU A 137 -1.55 14.77 -5.73
N GLU A 138 -2.18 13.76 -6.33
CA GLU A 138 -2.80 13.89 -7.67
C GLU A 138 -4.08 14.74 -7.63
N GLY A 139 -4.87 14.65 -6.57
CA GLY A 139 -6.02 15.52 -6.33
C GLY A 139 -5.62 16.99 -6.29
N LEU A 140 -4.61 17.32 -5.50
CA LEU A 140 -4.11 18.70 -5.36
C LEU A 140 -3.58 19.27 -6.68
N LYS A 141 -2.85 18.48 -7.47
CA LYS A 141 -2.37 18.92 -8.80
C LYS A 141 -3.51 19.28 -9.75
N ARG A 142 -4.59 18.50 -9.73
CA ARG A 142 -5.77 18.73 -10.58
C ARG A 142 -6.51 20.00 -10.17
N GLU A 143 -6.65 20.23 -8.88
CA GLU A 143 -7.27 21.45 -8.35
C GLU A 143 -6.47 22.70 -8.73
N VAL A 144 -5.16 22.70 -8.47
CA VAL A 144 -4.27 23.81 -8.87
C VAL A 144 -4.34 24.07 -10.37
N SER A 145 -4.33 23.02 -11.19
CA SER A 145 -4.43 23.17 -12.66
C SER A 145 -5.76 23.78 -13.12
N ARG A 146 -6.85 23.59 -12.37
CA ARG A 146 -8.16 24.17 -12.66
C ARG A 146 -8.28 25.62 -12.22
N SER A 147 -7.56 26.04 -11.19
CA SER A 147 -7.61 27.41 -10.66
C SER A 147 -6.74 28.42 -11.44
N ILE A 148 -5.96 27.95 -12.41
CA ILE A 148 -5.05 28.78 -13.24
C ILE A 148 -5.61 28.97 -14.68
N LEU A 149 -6.79 28.42 -14.97
CA LEU A 149 -7.55 28.62 -16.21
C LEU A 149 -8.79 29.47 -15.93
#